data_AF-A0AAN9PHP9-F1
#
_entry.id   AF-A0AAN9PHP9-F1
#
_cell.length_a   1.000
_cell.length_b   1.000
_cell.length_c   1.000
_cell.angle_alpha   90.00
_cell.angle_beta   90.00
_cell.angle_gamma   90.00
#
_symmetry.space_group_name_H-M   'P 1'
#
loop_
_entity.id
_entity.type
_entity.pdbx_description
1 polymer ?
#
loop_
_entity_poly.entity_id
_entity_poly.type
_entity_poly.pdbx_seq_one_letter_code
_entity_poly.pdbx_strand_id
1 'polypeptide(L)'
;MPRRIPDYPDAYAGWNALSSFGSYISVVGIRRFFVVVTITSSSGNNITRANIPWAVEQNSTTLEWLVQSPPAFHTFGELPAIKETKSYVK
;
A
#
# COMPACT_ATOMS: atom_id res chain seq x y z
N MET A 1 -16.59 -2.46 -30.80
CA MET A 1 -15.21 -2.99 -30.70
C MET A 1 -15.24 -4.38 -30.05
N PRO A 2 -15.19 -5.48 -30.82
CA PRO A 2 -15.03 -6.83 -30.27
C PRO A 2 -13.70 -6.94 -29.49
N ARG A 3 -13.67 -7.75 -28.42
CA ARG A 3 -12.47 -7.91 -27.57
C ARG A 3 -11.42 -8.78 -28.26
N ARG A 4 -10.13 -8.46 -28.07
CA ARG A 4 -8.96 -9.23 -28.56
C ARG A 4 -8.79 -9.21 -30.10
N ILE A 5 -8.99 -8.04 -30.71
CA ILE A 5 -8.74 -7.84 -32.14
C ILE A 5 -7.45 -7.01 -32.30
N PRO A 6 -6.54 -7.37 -33.22
CA PRO A 6 -5.33 -6.60 -33.48
C PRO A 6 -5.64 -5.24 -34.15
N ASP A 7 -6.51 -5.23 -35.16
CA ASP A 7 -6.86 -4.03 -35.94
C ASP A 7 -8.34 -3.66 -35.80
N TYR A 8 -8.63 -2.36 -35.77
CA TYR A 8 -9.98 -1.84 -35.63
C TYR A 8 -10.38 -0.98 -36.84
N PRO A 9 -11.66 -1.00 -37.25
CA PRO A 9 -12.17 -0.06 -38.24
C PRO A 9 -11.95 1.41 -37.83
N ASP A 10 -11.82 2.30 -38.82
CA ASP A 10 -11.48 3.72 -38.64
C ASP A 10 -12.36 4.46 -37.62
N ALA A 11 -13.63 4.05 -37.48
CA ALA A 11 -14.57 4.60 -36.49
C ALA A 11 -14.07 4.51 -35.04
N TYR A 12 -13.15 3.59 -34.72
CA TYR A 12 -12.60 3.39 -33.38
C TYR A 12 -11.16 3.92 -33.22
N ALA A 13 -10.55 4.45 -34.28
CA ALA A 13 -9.14 4.87 -34.27
C ALA A 13 -8.86 5.97 -33.23
N GLY A 14 -9.77 6.94 -33.08
CA GLY A 14 -9.61 8.05 -32.13
C GLY A 14 -9.54 7.59 -30.67
N TRP A 15 -10.45 6.71 -30.25
CA TRP A 15 -10.45 6.16 -28.89
C TRP A 15 -9.25 5.26 -28.62
N ASN A 16 -8.79 4.51 -29.62
CA ASN A 16 -7.58 3.71 -29.52
C ASN A 16 -6.32 4.59 -29.35
N ALA A 17 -6.23 5.70 -30.10
CA ALA A 17 -5.14 6.66 -29.96
C ALA A 17 -5.09 7.29 -28.56
N LEU A 18 -6.24 7.73 -28.03
CA LEU A 18 -6.33 8.27 -26.67
C LEU A 18 -5.96 7.24 -25.60
N SER A 19 -6.45 6.00 -25.75
CA SER A 19 -6.13 4.89 -24.83
C SER A 19 -4.64 4.56 -24.85
N SER A 20 -4.04 4.54 -26.04
CA SER A 20 -2.59 4.35 -26.22
C SER A 20 -1.79 5.46 -25.53
N PHE A 21 -2.25 6.72 -25.62
CA PHE A 21 -1.62 7.82 -24.92
C PHE A 21 -1.63 7.65 -23.39
N GLY A 22 -2.73 7.13 -22.83
CA GLY A 22 -2.85 6.80 -21.41
C GLY A 22 -1.78 5.83 -20.92
N SER A 23 -1.36 4.88 -21.76
CA SER A 23 -0.31 3.91 -21.40
C SER A 23 1.04 4.59 -21.11
N TYR A 24 1.40 5.65 -21.84
CA TYR A 24 2.63 6.40 -21.59
C TYR A 24 2.59 7.10 -20.22
N ILE A 25 1.43 7.61 -19.81
CA ILE A 25 1.24 8.21 -18.48
C ILE A 25 1.46 7.15 -17.39
N SER A 26 0.91 5.95 -17.57
CA SER A 26 1.12 4.83 -16.64
C SER A 26 2.60 4.44 -16.53
N VAL A 27 3.33 4.38 -17.64
CA VAL A 27 4.78 4.08 -17.65
C VAL A 27 5.57 5.15 -16.86
N VAL A 28 5.25 6.44 -17.05
CA VAL A 28 5.85 7.53 -16.27
C VAL A 28 5.53 7.38 -14.77
N GLY A 29 4.29 7.02 -14.43
CA GLY A 29 3.89 6.74 -13.05
C GLY A 29 4.68 5.59 -12.41
N ILE A 30 4.83 4.46 -13.12
CA ILE A 30 5.61 3.31 -12.65
C ILE A 30 7.08 3.69 -12.47
N ARG A 31 7.66 4.45 -13.40
CA ARG A 31 9.02 4.96 -13.25
C ARG A 31 9.17 5.80 -11.98
N ARG A 32 8.22 6.69 -11.70
CA ARG A 32 8.23 7.51 -10.48
C ARG A 32 8.07 6.66 -9.21
N PHE A 33 7.24 5.64 -9.25
CA PHE A 33 7.09 4.67 -8.16
C PHE A 33 8.42 4.00 -7.82
N PHE A 34 9.16 3.50 -8.81
CA PHE A 34 10.48 2.91 -8.55
C PHE A 34 11.49 3.92 -7.99
N VAL A 35 11.47 5.18 -8.45
CA VAL A 35 12.28 6.24 -7.84
C VAL A 35 11.96 6.39 -6.36
N VAL A 36 10.68 6.45 -5.98
CA VAL A 36 10.27 6.53 -4.57
C VAL A 36 10.74 5.30 -3.79
N VAL A 37 10.54 4.09 -4.31
CA VAL A 37 11.00 2.85 -3.65
C VAL A 37 12.52 2.86 -3.41
N THR A 38 13.30 3.27 -4.41
CA THR A 38 14.77 3.34 -4.27
C THR A 38 15.21 4.38 -3.25
N ILE A 39 14.59 5.57 -3.25
CA ILE A 39 14.87 6.61 -2.26
C ILE A 39 14.47 6.13 -0.87
N THR A 40 13.29 5.54 -0.69
CA THR A 40 12.82 5.04 0.61
C THR A 40 13.72 3.92 1.15
N SER A 41 14.20 3.03 0.28
CA SER A 41 15.07 1.92 0.69
C SER A 41 16.51 2.36 0.99
N SER A 42 17.01 3.39 0.28
CA SER A 42 18.36 3.92 0.48
C SER A 42 18.42 5.05 1.51
N SER A 43 17.28 5.63 1.88
CA SER A 43 17.19 6.70 2.85
C SER A 43 17.52 6.15 4.24
N GLY A 44 18.67 6.51 4.78
CA GLY A 44 19.07 6.19 6.17
C GLY A 44 18.29 6.95 7.25
N ASN A 45 17.26 7.71 6.86
CA ASN A 45 16.37 8.36 7.82
C ASN A 45 15.37 7.33 8.35
N ASN A 46 15.54 6.97 9.62
CA ASN A 46 14.62 6.11 10.33
C ASN A 46 13.23 6.74 10.44
N ILE A 47 12.22 5.90 10.62
CA ILE A 47 10.87 6.31 10.98
C ILE A 47 10.96 7.21 12.21
N THR A 48 10.52 8.46 12.07
CA THR A 48 10.37 9.40 13.18
C THR A 48 8.90 9.73 13.37
N ARG A 49 8.56 10.18 14.59
CA ARG A 49 7.23 10.66 14.95
C ARG A 49 6.71 11.78 14.03
N ALA A 50 7.61 12.53 13.40
CA ALA A 50 7.25 13.58 12.44
C ALA A 50 6.93 13.05 11.04
N ASN A 51 7.42 11.85 10.67
CA ASN A 51 7.35 11.33 9.31
C ASN A 51 6.17 10.37 9.08
N ILE A 52 5.68 9.67 10.11
CA ILE A 52 4.47 8.85 10.02
C ILE A 52 3.66 8.86 11.33
N PRO A 53 2.42 9.41 11.32
CA PRO A 53 1.61 9.51 12.54
C PRO A 53 1.07 8.16 13.03
N TRP A 54 0.87 7.20 12.12
CA TRP A 54 0.24 5.90 12.42
C TRP A 54 1.07 4.98 13.33
N ALA A 55 2.41 5.05 13.27
CA ALA A 55 3.29 4.20 14.06
C ALA A 55 3.53 4.71 15.50
N VAL A 56 2.90 5.83 15.88
CA VAL A 56 3.10 6.48 17.20
C VAL A 56 1.77 6.72 17.91
N GLU A 57 0.71 6.01 17.53
CA GLU A 57 -0.52 6.02 18.30
C GLU A 57 -0.40 5.10 19.51
N GLN A 58 -0.54 5.67 20.71
CA GLN A 58 -0.55 4.89 21.96
C GLN A 58 -1.80 4.00 22.08
N ASN A 59 -2.86 4.30 21.32
CA ASN A 59 -4.13 3.58 21.30
C ASN A 59 -4.54 3.29 19.84
N SER A 60 -3.76 2.49 19.13
CA SER A 60 -4.12 2.11 17.76
C SER A 60 -5.36 1.22 17.74
N THR A 61 -6.17 1.35 16.68
CA THR A 61 -7.35 0.48 16.48
C THR A 61 -6.95 -0.94 16.08
N THR A 62 -5.83 -1.09 15.38
CA THR A 62 -5.28 -2.38 14.96
C THR A 62 -3.98 -2.71 15.70
N LEU A 63 -3.71 -4.00 15.91
CA LEU A 63 -2.57 -4.45 16.70
C LEU A 63 -1.22 -4.27 15.97
N GLU A 64 -1.19 -4.19 14.63
CA GLU A 64 0.09 -4.09 13.91
C GLU A 64 0.88 -2.80 14.22
N TRP A 65 0.17 -1.72 14.58
CA TRP A 65 0.80 -0.43 14.89
C TRP A 65 1.29 -0.29 16.33
N LEU A 66 1.01 -1.28 17.19
CA LEU A 66 1.59 -1.36 18.54
C LEU A 66 3.01 -1.94 18.53
N VAL A 67 3.42 -2.57 17.44
CA VAL A 67 4.71 -3.26 17.32
C VAL A 67 5.74 -2.34 16.68
N GLN A 68 7.02 -2.58 17.00
CA GLN A 68 8.15 -1.86 16.43
C GLN A 68 8.29 -2.09 14.92
N SER A 69 8.91 -1.14 14.22
CA SER A 69 9.28 -1.27 12.80
C SER A 69 10.81 -1.25 12.67
N PRO A 70 11.46 -2.34 12.20
CA PRO A 70 10.86 -3.61 11.81
C PRO A 70 10.39 -4.44 13.02
N PRO A 71 9.39 -5.33 12.85
CA PRO A 71 8.96 -6.20 13.93
C PRO A 71 10.06 -7.21 14.29
N ALA A 72 10.09 -7.63 15.55
CA ALA A 72 10.96 -8.70 16.01
C ALA A 72 10.56 -10.06 15.39
N PHE A 73 11.51 -11.01 15.37
CA PHE A 73 11.29 -12.35 14.82
C PHE A 73 10.10 -13.07 15.47
N HIS A 74 10.03 -13.00 16.80
CA HIS A 74 8.82 -13.30 17.55
C HIS A 74 8.11 -11.99 17.86
N THR A 75 7.10 -11.68 17.06
CA THR A 75 6.44 -10.37 17.03
C THR A 75 5.86 -9.96 18.39
N PHE A 76 5.32 -10.92 19.13
CA PHE A 76 4.85 -10.74 20.50
C PHE A 76 5.60 -11.69 21.43
N GLY A 77 6.24 -11.15 22.47
CA GLY A 77 6.80 -11.97 23.55
C GLY A 77 5.70 -12.58 24.44
N GLU A 78 4.58 -11.86 24.58
CA GLU A 78 3.38 -12.31 25.28
C GLU A 78 2.15 -11.88 24.48
N LEU A 79 1.12 -12.74 24.43
CA LEU A 79 -0.10 -12.47 23.68
C LEU A 79 -0.90 -11.32 24.33
N PRO A 80 -1.47 -10.40 23.53
CA PRO A 80 -2.30 -9.33 24.06
C PRO A 80 -3.59 -9.91 24.68
N ALA A 81 -3.96 -9.39 25.86
CA ALA A 81 -5.19 -9.78 26.53
C ALA A 81 -6.39 -9.00 25.99
N ILE A 82 -7.52 -9.68 25.82
CA ILE A 82 -8.81 -9.07 25.50
C ILE A 82 -9.68 -9.16 26.74
N LYS A 83 -10.26 -8.03 27.14
CA LYS A 83 -11.23 -7.99 28.23
C LYS A 83 -12.58 -8.50 27.72
N GLU A 84 -12.98 -9.70 28.13
CA GLU A 84 -14.34 -10.19 27.88
C GLU A 84 -15.37 -9.39 28.67
N THR A 85 -16.58 -9.26 28.12
CA THR A 85 -17.70 -8.61 28.80
C THR A 85 -18.80 -9.62 29.11
N LYS A 86 -19.12 -9.77 30.40
CA LYS A 86 -20.06 -10.74 31.02
C LYS A 86 -19.88 -12.21 30.63
N SER A 87 -19.42 -13.01 31.58
CA SER A 87 -19.50 -14.47 31.51
C SER A 87 -20.95 -14.92 31.67
N TYR A 88 -21.56 -15.39 30.58
CA TYR A 88 -22.81 -16.14 30.69
C TYR A 88 -22.49 -17.53 31.21
N VAL A 89 -22.61 -17.72 32.53
CA VAL A 89 -22.62 -19.05 33.15
C VAL A 89 -23.95 -19.70 32.76
N LYS A 90 -23.87 -20.86 32.12
CA LYS A 90 -25.02 -21.65 31.68
C LYS A 90 -25.58 -22.49 32.81
#